data_AF-A0A6V8MKQ5-F1
#
_entry.id   AF-A0A6V8MKQ5-F1
#
_cell.length_a   1.000
_cell.length_b   1.000
_cell.length_c   1.000
_cell.angle_alpha   90.00
_cell.angle_beta   90.00
_cell.angle_gamma   90.00
#
_symmetry.space_group_name_H-M   'P 1'
#
loop_
_entity.id
_entity.type
_entity.pdbx_description
1 polymer ?
#
loop_
_entity_poly.entity_id
_entity_poly.type
_entity_poly.pdbx_seq_one_letter_code
_entity_poly.pdbx_strand_id
1 'polypeptide(L)'
;MSRRKPLPKLLYADSRGNIYDHPYLTMAGMSGNEAQLPEAVELIPLPEDSRLFTIPDTPPVAWDSRERRFVTVSQVKEGKRSMPVQAVSAFMAPGYMRTLLPACDYSKKKVHLPLWSYTAVGWDAEEERFVVAATRVDANENWLPKNYDDRKLDPLVRRRLAEFPKNRLVEQLSRCAVDYHCFAAKNLFFRRWEAPIPTSPVCNSRCLGCISLQPSDCCPSNHERIPFVPTPEEIVELMLPHLEEAPEPIVSYGQGCEGDPIMQADTVATATRMLKERASRGTVNFNSNGSIPDRIRLLCDAGMDSMRFSMNSVQEELYNRYYRPKGYRFADVVESVRTAKGKGLFTMINYLVSPGVTDSPAEVEALLAFIEKTGVDMLQMRNLSIDPAFYNERMGVTGKGIGMYRLLERVKEAFPRIQYGYFNRTRENFYPAGFEKGWPIVV
;
A
#
# COMPACT_ATOMS: atom_id res chain seq x y z
N MET A 1 -11.05 -2.99 -39.01
CA MET A 1 -10.15 -2.12 -38.23
C MET A 1 -10.95 -1.55 -37.07
N SER A 2 -10.75 -2.08 -35.86
CA SER A 2 -11.40 -1.53 -34.65
C SER A 2 -10.93 -0.08 -34.47
N ARG A 3 -11.86 0.90 -34.37
CA ARG A 3 -11.50 2.28 -34.03
C ARG A 3 -10.79 2.26 -32.67
N ARG A 4 -9.53 2.71 -32.61
CA ARG A 4 -8.84 2.90 -31.33
C ARG A 4 -9.69 3.86 -30.49
N LYS A 5 -10.06 3.44 -29.28
CA LYS A 5 -10.75 4.28 -28.30
C LYS A 5 -9.95 5.58 -28.10
N PRO A 6 -10.58 6.76 -28.15
CA PRO A 6 -9.88 8.01 -27.87
C PRO A 6 -9.29 7.96 -26.46
N LEU A 7 -8.10 8.52 -26.29
CA LEU A 7 -7.47 8.62 -24.97
C LEU A 7 -8.31 9.53 -24.06
N PRO A 8 -8.35 9.26 -22.75
CA PRO A 8 -9.04 10.11 -21.80
C PRO A 8 -8.54 11.55 -21.87
N LYS A 9 -9.41 12.52 -21.57
CA LYS A 9 -9.06 13.93 -21.52
C LYS A 9 -8.25 14.24 -20.27
N LEU A 10 -7.40 15.27 -20.38
CA LEU A 10 -6.74 15.88 -19.23
C LEU A 10 -7.78 16.39 -18.24
N LEU A 11 -7.58 16.10 -16.96
CA LEU A 11 -8.26 16.78 -15.87
C LEU A 11 -7.36 17.87 -15.28
N TYR A 12 -7.94 19.03 -15.01
CA TYR A 12 -7.29 20.12 -14.29
C TYR A 12 -8.23 20.71 -13.25
N ALA A 13 -7.66 21.39 -12.25
CA ALA A 13 -8.45 22.07 -11.24
C ALA A 13 -8.15 23.58 -11.19
N ASP A 14 -9.18 24.38 -10.88
CA ASP A 14 -9.02 25.80 -10.57
C ASP A 14 -8.43 26.02 -9.17
N SER A 15 -8.18 27.27 -8.77
CA SER A 15 -7.63 27.59 -7.44
C SER A 15 -8.55 27.24 -6.26
N ARG A 16 -9.83 26.94 -6.52
CA ARG A 16 -10.81 26.50 -5.51
C ARG A 16 -10.94 24.97 -5.44
N GLY A 17 -10.24 24.25 -6.32
CA GLY A 17 -10.30 22.79 -6.40
C GLY A 17 -11.45 22.25 -7.24
N ASN A 18 -12.17 23.09 -7.99
CA ASN A 18 -13.16 22.61 -8.95
C ASN A 18 -12.44 21.93 -10.11
N ILE A 19 -12.87 20.71 -10.46
CA ILE A 19 -12.24 19.86 -11.47
C ILE A 19 -12.97 20.00 -12.80
N TYR A 20 -12.21 20.11 -13.89
CA TYR A 20 -12.70 20.27 -15.26
C TYR A 20 -11.93 19.34 -16.21
N ASP A 21 -12.57 18.88 -17.28
CA ASP A 21 -11.90 18.23 -18.40
C ASP A 21 -11.41 19.26 -19.43
N HIS A 22 -10.22 19.04 -20.00
CA HIS A 22 -9.70 19.90 -21.04
C HIS A 22 -10.33 19.55 -22.40
N PRO A 23 -10.79 20.53 -23.21
CA PRO A 23 -11.52 20.26 -24.45
C PRO A 23 -10.70 19.53 -25.53
N TYR A 24 -9.38 19.69 -25.53
CA TYR A 24 -8.50 19.22 -26.61
C TYR A 24 -7.30 18.38 -26.18
N LEU A 25 -6.95 18.41 -24.89
CA LEU A 25 -5.70 17.81 -24.40
C LEU A 25 -6.03 16.50 -23.71
N THR A 26 -5.14 15.54 -23.89
CA THR A 26 -5.35 14.17 -23.40
C THR A 26 -4.51 13.90 -22.17
N MET A 27 -5.04 13.02 -21.33
CA MET A 27 -4.42 12.47 -20.14
C MET A 27 -3.00 11.96 -20.46
N ALA A 28 -2.08 12.25 -19.55
CA ALA A 28 -0.77 11.62 -19.48
C ALA A 28 -0.56 11.08 -18.06
N GLY A 29 0.45 10.24 -17.89
CA GLY A 29 0.99 9.86 -16.59
C GLY A 29 2.51 9.99 -16.59
N MET A 30 3.12 9.85 -15.41
CA MET A 30 4.58 9.84 -15.24
C MET A 30 5.06 8.45 -14.87
N SER A 31 6.14 8.02 -15.52
CA SER A 31 6.98 6.90 -15.06
C SER A 31 8.32 7.50 -14.64
N GLY A 32 8.59 7.49 -13.35
CA GLY A 32 9.71 8.22 -12.79
C GLY A 32 9.52 9.72 -13.04
N ASN A 33 10.48 10.31 -13.77
CA ASN A 33 10.46 11.73 -14.10
C ASN A 33 10.02 12.01 -15.55
N GLU A 34 9.61 10.99 -16.32
CA GLU A 34 9.21 11.14 -17.72
C GLU A 34 7.71 10.99 -17.93
N ALA A 35 7.15 11.90 -18.72
CA ALA A 35 5.75 11.83 -19.14
C ALA A 35 5.58 10.76 -20.22
N GLN A 36 4.49 9.99 -20.11
CA GLN A 36 4.09 9.04 -21.13
C GLN A 36 2.56 8.95 -21.24
N LEU A 37 2.12 8.40 -22.37
CA LEU A 37 0.71 8.06 -22.58
C LEU A 37 0.42 6.72 -21.88
N PRO A 38 -0.71 6.60 -21.16
CA PRO A 38 -1.15 5.32 -20.64
C PRO A 38 -1.52 4.36 -21.77
N GLU A 39 -1.24 3.07 -21.57
CA GLU A 39 -1.73 2.03 -22.46
C GLU A 39 -3.19 1.67 -22.13
N ALA A 40 -3.94 1.16 -23.11
CA ALA A 40 -5.35 0.85 -22.91
C ALA A 40 -5.59 -0.16 -21.78
N VAL A 41 -4.66 -1.11 -21.59
CA VAL A 41 -4.71 -2.12 -20.52
C VAL A 41 -4.45 -1.53 -19.12
N GLU A 42 -3.86 -0.35 -19.06
CA GLU A 42 -3.57 0.36 -17.81
C GLU A 42 -4.72 1.29 -17.38
N LEU A 43 -5.72 1.51 -18.23
CA LEU A 43 -6.82 2.42 -17.94
C LEU A 43 -8.03 1.65 -17.43
N ILE A 44 -8.35 1.87 -16.16
CA ILE A 44 -9.55 1.33 -15.52
C ILE A 44 -10.47 2.47 -15.07
N PRO A 45 -11.78 2.21 -14.91
CA PRO A 45 -12.66 3.14 -14.20
C PRO A 45 -12.06 3.47 -12.84
N LEU A 46 -12.19 4.73 -12.40
CA LEU A 46 -11.81 5.12 -11.04
C LEU A 46 -12.54 4.19 -10.06
N PRO A 47 -11.83 3.38 -9.23
CA PRO A 47 -12.48 2.46 -8.33
C PRO A 47 -13.44 3.18 -7.40
N GLU A 48 -14.57 2.54 -7.08
CA GLU A 48 -15.52 3.06 -6.09
C GLU A 48 -14.80 3.38 -4.77
N ASP A 49 -15.28 4.40 -4.07
CA ASP A 49 -14.69 4.94 -2.85
C ASP A 49 -13.28 5.55 -2.94
N SER A 50 -12.72 5.67 -4.15
CA SER A 50 -11.53 6.49 -4.38
C SER A 50 -11.80 7.98 -4.11
N ARG A 51 -10.75 8.78 -4.00
CA ARG A 51 -10.84 10.24 -3.82
C ARG A 51 -10.00 10.96 -4.86
N LEU A 52 -10.49 12.11 -5.32
CA LEU A 52 -9.73 13.04 -6.16
C LEU A 52 -9.18 14.17 -5.28
N PHE A 53 -8.02 14.68 -5.66
CA PHE A 53 -7.40 15.84 -5.03
C PHE A 53 -6.50 16.56 -6.02
N THR A 54 -6.19 17.80 -5.69
CA THR A 54 -5.25 18.60 -6.46
C THR A 54 -3.82 18.34 -6.02
N ILE A 55 -2.88 18.65 -6.90
CA ILE A 55 -1.46 18.83 -6.56
C ILE A 55 -1.25 20.35 -6.50
N PRO A 56 -1.23 20.96 -5.30
CA PRO A 56 -1.25 22.40 -5.15
C PRO A 56 -0.11 23.08 -5.92
N ASP A 57 -0.44 24.20 -6.57
CA ASP A 57 0.48 25.05 -7.33
C ASP A 57 1.32 24.31 -8.39
N THR A 58 0.88 23.12 -8.83
CA THR A 58 1.65 22.29 -9.75
C THR A 58 0.89 22.12 -11.07
N PRO A 59 1.36 22.73 -12.18
CA PRO A 59 0.70 22.63 -13.48
C PRO A 59 0.64 21.17 -14.00
N PRO A 60 -0.50 20.72 -14.56
CA PRO A 60 -0.55 19.42 -15.21
C PRO A 60 0.27 19.39 -16.50
N VAL A 61 0.73 18.19 -16.84
CA VAL A 61 1.34 17.85 -18.12
C VAL A 61 0.34 16.99 -18.89
N ALA A 62 0.16 17.28 -20.17
CA ALA A 62 -0.80 16.60 -21.02
C ALA A 62 -0.21 16.31 -22.39
N TRP A 63 -0.81 15.37 -23.12
CA TRP A 63 -0.46 15.11 -24.51
C TRP A 63 -1.32 15.96 -25.45
N ASP A 64 -0.65 16.74 -26.30
CA ASP A 64 -1.27 17.45 -27.42
C ASP A 64 -1.18 16.59 -28.68
N SER A 65 -2.34 16.12 -29.16
CA SER A 65 -2.43 15.26 -30.35
C SER A 65 -2.10 15.99 -31.65
N ARG A 66 -2.28 17.32 -31.71
CA ARG A 66 -1.98 18.13 -32.90
C ARG A 66 -0.49 18.37 -33.02
N GLU A 67 0.14 18.74 -31.90
CA GLU A 67 1.58 19.02 -31.84
C GLU A 67 2.43 17.76 -31.64
N ARG A 68 1.79 16.62 -31.32
CA ARG A 68 2.42 15.32 -31.07
C ARG A 68 3.54 15.39 -30.03
N ARG A 69 3.28 16.13 -28.95
CA ARG A 69 4.23 16.31 -27.84
C ARG A 69 3.51 16.49 -26.51
N PHE A 70 4.24 16.28 -25.43
CA PHE A 70 3.80 16.65 -24.09
C PHE A 70 3.91 18.17 -23.89
N VAL A 71 2.88 18.76 -23.29
CA VAL A 71 2.78 20.20 -23.00
C VAL A 71 2.41 20.41 -21.54
N THR A 72 3.06 21.40 -20.90
CA THR A 72 2.70 21.85 -19.55
C THR A 72 1.58 22.89 -19.65
N VAL A 73 0.48 22.65 -18.94
CA VAL A 73 -0.68 23.54 -18.94
C VAL A 73 -0.68 24.36 -17.67
N SER A 74 -0.02 25.52 -17.68
CA SER A 74 0.01 26.41 -16.51
C SER A 74 -1.29 27.22 -16.34
N GLN A 75 -2.00 27.46 -17.43
CA GLN A 75 -3.22 28.27 -17.45
C GLN A 75 -4.19 27.75 -18.51
N VAL A 76 -5.49 27.94 -18.27
CA VAL A 76 -6.56 27.70 -19.25
C VAL A 76 -7.23 29.03 -19.58
N LYS A 77 -7.67 29.18 -20.84
CA LYS A 77 -8.40 30.37 -21.30
C LYS A 77 -9.91 30.12 -21.24
N GLU A 78 -10.62 31.01 -20.58
CA GLU A 78 -12.09 31.07 -20.59
C GLU A 78 -12.51 32.44 -21.13
N GLY A 79 -12.91 32.47 -22.41
CA GLY A 79 -13.14 33.71 -23.15
C GLY A 79 -11.88 34.59 -23.21
N LYS A 80 -11.95 35.79 -22.64
CA LYS A 80 -10.81 36.73 -22.54
C LYS A 80 -9.96 36.55 -21.27
N ARG A 81 -10.39 35.71 -20.33
CA ARG A 81 -9.70 35.51 -19.05
C ARG A 81 -8.76 34.32 -19.15
N SER A 82 -7.62 34.43 -18.48
CA SER A 82 -6.68 33.33 -18.30
C SER A 82 -6.58 33.02 -16.82
N MET A 83 -6.76 31.74 -16.47
CA MET A 83 -6.77 31.29 -15.07
C MET A 83 -5.67 30.26 -14.85
N PRO A 84 -4.87 30.38 -13.77
CA PRO A 84 -3.93 29.34 -13.40
C PRO A 84 -4.67 28.05 -13.05
N VAL A 85 -4.06 26.92 -13.37
CA VAL A 85 -4.62 25.60 -13.11
C VAL A 85 -3.61 24.70 -12.42
N GLN A 86 -4.11 23.72 -11.71
CA GLN A 86 -3.34 22.75 -10.95
C GLN A 86 -3.72 21.33 -11.36
N ALA A 87 -2.76 20.42 -11.24
CA ALA A 87 -2.93 19.03 -11.63
C ALA A 87 -3.89 18.30 -10.68
N VAL A 88 -4.56 17.29 -11.21
CA VAL A 88 -5.48 16.43 -10.45
C VAL A 88 -4.87 15.04 -10.32
N SER A 89 -5.05 14.41 -9.17
CA SER A 89 -4.60 13.06 -8.86
C SER A 89 -5.73 12.28 -8.18
N ALA A 90 -5.65 10.95 -8.23
CA ALA A 90 -6.54 10.05 -7.49
C ALA A 90 -5.81 9.29 -6.36
N PHE A 91 -6.49 9.10 -5.22
CA PHE A 91 -6.18 8.13 -4.17
C PHE A 91 -7.13 6.99 -4.38
N MET A 92 -6.61 5.91 -4.92
CA MET A 92 -7.43 4.75 -5.25
C MET A 92 -7.82 3.98 -4.00
N ALA A 93 -9.00 3.37 -4.05
CA ALA A 93 -9.36 2.34 -3.09
C ALA A 93 -8.29 1.23 -3.04
N PRO A 94 -8.04 0.64 -1.86
CA PRO A 94 -7.18 -0.55 -1.70
C PRO A 94 -7.54 -1.69 -2.66
N GLY A 95 -6.55 -2.50 -3.06
CA GLY A 95 -6.73 -3.63 -3.99
C GLY A 95 -6.28 -3.34 -5.44
N TYR A 96 -5.92 -2.10 -5.73
CA TYR A 96 -5.43 -1.65 -7.03
C TYR A 96 -3.99 -1.15 -6.95
N MET A 97 -3.18 -1.55 -7.93
CA MET A 97 -1.81 -1.07 -8.11
C MET A 97 -1.82 0.05 -9.16
N ARG A 98 -1.26 1.22 -8.83
CA ARG A 98 -1.07 2.29 -9.81
C ARG A 98 -0.03 1.89 -10.84
N THR A 99 -0.27 2.22 -12.10
CA THR A 99 0.71 2.01 -13.17
C THR A 99 1.45 3.29 -13.53
N LEU A 100 0.85 4.46 -13.29
CA LEU A 100 1.49 5.77 -13.52
C LEU A 100 1.24 6.74 -12.37
N LEU A 101 2.26 7.58 -12.13
CA LEU A 101 2.16 8.75 -11.26
C LEU A 101 1.42 9.89 -11.99
N PRO A 102 0.87 10.88 -11.28
CA PRO A 102 0.22 12.02 -11.93
C PRO A 102 1.15 12.77 -12.88
N ALA A 103 0.63 13.15 -14.06
CA ALA A 103 1.38 13.98 -14.99
C ALA A 103 1.32 15.45 -14.61
N CYS A 104 2.38 15.94 -13.97
CA CYS A 104 2.52 17.34 -13.62
C CYS A 104 3.98 17.80 -13.65
N ASP A 105 4.17 19.11 -13.79
CA ASP A 105 5.50 19.72 -13.83
C ASP A 105 6.05 19.88 -12.41
N TYR A 106 6.61 18.79 -11.89
CA TYR A 106 7.20 18.73 -10.55
C TYR A 106 8.33 19.74 -10.32
N SER A 107 8.96 20.28 -11.37
CA SER A 107 9.98 21.32 -11.24
C SER A 107 9.43 22.65 -10.70
N LYS A 108 8.11 22.88 -10.86
CA LYS A 108 7.40 24.07 -10.39
C LYS A 108 6.68 23.87 -9.06
N LYS A 109 6.69 22.65 -8.54
CA LYS A 109 6.01 22.30 -7.29
C LYS A 109 6.68 22.99 -6.11
N LYS A 110 5.88 23.66 -5.29
CA LYS A 110 6.36 24.47 -4.14
C LYS A 110 6.16 23.81 -2.79
N VAL A 111 5.17 22.92 -2.68
CA VAL A 111 4.78 22.29 -1.41
C VAL A 111 5.30 20.87 -1.35
N HIS A 112 5.62 20.37 -0.16
CA HIS A 112 5.80 18.93 0.06
C HIS A 112 4.42 18.28 0.18
N LEU A 113 4.20 17.16 -0.51
CA LEU A 113 2.90 16.49 -0.49
C LEU A 113 2.76 15.57 0.72
N PRO A 114 1.54 15.46 1.30
CA PRO A 114 1.24 14.47 2.33
C PRO A 114 1.57 13.02 1.90
N LEU A 115 1.66 12.12 2.88
CA LEU A 115 1.88 10.69 2.66
C LEU A 115 0.62 10.00 2.11
N TRP A 116 0.24 10.33 0.88
CA TRP A 116 -0.86 9.70 0.12
C TRP A 116 -0.33 8.99 -1.12
N SER A 117 -1.15 8.09 -1.66
CA SER A 117 -0.86 7.41 -2.92
C SER A 117 -1.41 8.21 -4.09
N TYR A 118 -0.52 8.90 -4.80
CA TYR A 118 -0.84 9.70 -5.97
C TYR A 118 -0.86 8.84 -7.25
N THR A 119 -1.89 9.02 -8.09
CA THR A 119 -2.13 8.22 -9.31
C THR A 119 -2.65 9.11 -10.43
N ALA A 120 -2.20 8.86 -11.67
CA ALA A 120 -2.70 9.57 -12.85
C ALA A 120 -4.20 9.32 -13.06
N VAL A 121 -4.93 10.38 -13.40
CA VAL A 121 -6.38 10.37 -13.60
C VAL A 121 -6.77 11.20 -14.83
N GLY A 122 -7.80 10.76 -15.54
CA GLY A 122 -8.37 11.44 -16.71
C GLY A 122 -9.88 11.27 -16.80
N TRP A 123 -10.48 11.91 -17.80
CA TRP A 123 -11.91 11.81 -18.08
C TRP A 123 -12.17 11.03 -19.37
N ASP A 124 -12.87 9.90 -19.27
CA ASP A 124 -13.37 9.18 -20.44
C ASP A 124 -14.68 9.82 -20.89
N ALA A 125 -14.63 10.54 -22.01
CA ALA A 125 -15.77 11.27 -22.54
C ALA A 125 -16.80 10.38 -23.25
N GLU A 126 -16.42 9.15 -23.64
CA GLU A 126 -17.37 8.21 -24.26
C GLU A 126 -18.21 7.51 -23.21
N GLU A 127 -17.61 7.17 -22.07
CA GLU A 127 -18.27 6.48 -20.94
C GLU A 127 -18.72 7.44 -19.81
N GLU A 128 -18.51 8.74 -20.00
CA GLU A 128 -18.83 9.81 -19.04
C GLU A 128 -18.36 9.51 -17.60
N ARG A 129 -17.10 9.11 -17.45
CA ARG A 129 -16.56 8.72 -16.14
C ARG A 129 -15.07 9.04 -15.96
N PHE A 130 -14.67 9.11 -14.69
CA PHE A 130 -13.26 9.17 -14.31
C PHE A 130 -12.57 7.83 -14.57
N VAL A 131 -11.34 7.90 -15.08
CA VAL A 131 -10.47 6.75 -15.29
C VAL A 131 -9.09 7.01 -14.72
N VAL A 132 -8.41 5.96 -14.27
CA VAL A 132 -7.08 6.03 -13.65
C VAL A 132 -6.11 5.06 -14.30
N ALA A 133 -4.81 5.38 -14.22
CA ALA A 133 -3.74 4.49 -14.66
C ALA A 133 -3.44 3.46 -13.56
N ALA A 134 -4.08 2.29 -13.62
CA ALA A 134 -3.98 1.24 -12.62
C ALA A 134 -4.41 -0.13 -13.14
N THR A 135 -4.06 -1.17 -12.37
CA THR A 135 -4.59 -2.53 -12.54
C THR A 135 -5.03 -3.07 -11.18
N ARG A 136 -6.09 -3.87 -11.16
CA ARG A 136 -6.50 -4.61 -9.96
C ARG A 136 -5.50 -5.71 -9.69
N VAL A 137 -5.09 -5.84 -8.43
CA VAL A 137 -4.16 -6.88 -7.96
C VAL A 137 -4.77 -7.77 -6.89
N ASP A 138 -5.85 -7.32 -6.23
CA ASP A 138 -6.56 -8.08 -5.20
C ASP A 138 -8.08 -7.97 -5.39
N ALA A 139 -8.76 -9.10 -5.21
CA ALA A 139 -10.22 -9.19 -5.36
C ALA A 139 -10.96 -9.06 -4.03
N ASN A 140 -10.26 -9.04 -2.89
CA ASN A 140 -10.88 -9.04 -1.57
C ASN A 140 -11.72 -7.77 -1.31
N GLU A 141 -13.02 -7.95 -1.13
CA GLU A 141 -13.99 -6.88 -0.90
C GLU A 141 -14.18 -6.52 0.59
N ASN A 142 -13.56 -7.24 1.52
CA ASN A 142 -13.71 -7.01 2.96
C ASN A 142 -13.27 -5.60 3.37
N TRP A 143 -12.38 -5.00 2.62
CA TRP A 143 -11.82 -3.66 2.87
C TRP A 143 -12.59 -2.52 2.18
N LEU A 144 -13.72 -2.81 1.51
CA LEU A 144 -14.55 -1.78 0.91
C LEU A 144 -15.22 -0.92 2.00
N PRO A 145 -15.17 0.42 1.91
CA PRO A 145 -15.79 1.34 2.87
C PRO A 145 -17.27 1.06 3.17
N LYS A 146 -18.04 0.54 2.21
CA LYS A 146 -19.43 0.09 2.42
C LYS A 146 -19.62 -0.85 3.61
N ASN A 147 -18.57 -1.57 4.00
CA ASN A 147 -18.61 -2.50 5.14
C ASN A 147 -18.48 -1.79 6.50
N TYR A 148 -18.01 -0.54 6.57
CA TYR A 148 -17.56 0.12 7.80
C TYR A 148 -18.44 1.33 8.17
N ASP A 149 -19.68 1.07 8.60
CA ASP A 149 -20.60 2.13 9.07
C ASP A 149 -20.27 2.54 10.52
N ASP A 150 -19.71 3.74 10.68
CA ASP A 150 -19.27 4.26 11.98
C ASP A 150 -20.40 4.43 12.99
N ARG A 151 -21.66 4.61 12.54
CA ARG A 151 -22.83 4.67 13.44
C ARG A 151 -23.08 3.34 14.14
N LYS A 152 -22.67 2.22 13.53
CA LYS A 152 -22.76 0.88 14.12
C LYS A 152 -21.53 0.54 14.96
N LEU A 153 -20.40 1.21 14.73
CA LEU A 153 -19.13 0.96 15.41
C LEU A 153 -19.16 1.44 16.86
N ASP A 154 -19.66 2.66 17.11
CA ASP A 154 -19.62 3.30 18.43
C ASP A 154 -20.19 2.43 19.58
N PRO A 155 -21.39 1.82 19.45
CA PRO A 155 -21.92 0.93 20.49
C PRO A 155 -21.06 -0.32 20.72
N LEU A 156 -20.43 -0.85 19.66
CA LEU A 156 -19.57 -2.03 19.74
C LEU A 156 -18.26 -1.72 20.46
N VAL A 157 -17.66 -0.57 20.18
CA VAL A 157 -16.46 -0.08 20.87
C VAL A 157 -16.72 0.07 22.36
N ARG A 158 -17.80 0.76 22.76
CA ARG A 158 -18.17 0.94 24.17
C ARG A 158 -18.39 -0.39 24.88
N ARG A 159 -19.05 -1.35 24.22
CA ARG A 159 -19.26 -2.69 24.77
C ARG A 159 -17.94 -3.41 25.01
N ARG A 160 -17.02 -3.38 24.04
CA ARG A 160 -15.73 -4.09 24.14
C ARG A 160 -14.83 -3.47 25.20
N LEU A 161 -14.84 -2.13 25.34
CA LEU A 161 -14.12 -1.45 26.43
C LEU A 161 -14.65 -1.84 27.82
N ALA A 162 -15.97 -2.00 27.96
CA ALA A 162 -16.57 -2.46 29.21
C ALA A 162 -16.30 -3.95 29.51
N GLU A 163 -16.12 -4.77 28.47
CA GLU A 163 -15.75 -6.20 28.58
C GLU A 163 -14.31 -6.37 29.07
N PHE A 164 -13.38 -5.48 28.68
CA PHE A 164 -11.96 -5.54 29.05
C PHE A 164 -11.45 -4.23 29.67
N PRO A 165 -11.96 -3.81 30.85
CA PRO A 165 -11.69 -2.49 31.42
C PRO A 165 -10.24 -2.28 31.88
N LYS A 166 -9.44 -3.35 31.97
CA LYS A 166 -8.04 -3.30 32.39
C LYS A 166 -7.05 -3.53 31.25
N ASN A 167 -7.54 -3.82 30.04
CA ASN A 167 -6.69 -4.17 28.91
C ASN A 167 -6.36 -2.90 28.12
N ARG A 168 -5.09 -2.48 28.15
CA ARG A 168 -4.68 -1.22 27.50
C ARG A 168 -4.74 -1.30 25.98
N LEU A 169 -4.66 -2.53 25.43
CA LEU A 169 -4.67 -2.74 23.98
C LEU A 169 -6.05 -2.41 23.38
N VAL A 170 -7.16 -2.74 24.06
CA VAL A 170 -8.50 -2.40 23.55
C VAL A 170 -8.73 -0.89 23.52
N GLU A 171 -8.18 -0.15 24.47
CA GLU A 171 -8.23 1.31 24.49
C GLU A 171 -7.48 1.90 23.30
N GLN A 172 -6.23 1.48 23.07
CA GLN A 172 -5.48 1.91 21.89
C GLN A 172 -6.20 1.57 20.58
N LEU A 173 -6.78 0.36 20.48
CA LEU A 173 -7.49 -0.06 19.28
C LEU A 173 -8.81 0.70 19.07
N SER A 174 -9.47 1.15 20.14
CA SER A 174 -10.65 2.02 20.04
C SER A 174 -10.30 3.36 19.40
N ARG A 175 -9.19 3.99 19.81
CA ARG A 175 -8.66 5.20 19.17
C ARG A 175 -8.34 4.95 17.70
N CYS A 176 -7.69 3.82 17.39
CA CYS A 176 -7.42 3.46 15.99
C CYS A 176 -8.70 3.29 15.16
N ALA A 177 -9.76 2.72 15.73
CA ALA A 177 -11.01 2.49 15.02
C ALA A 177 -11.83 3.77 14.82
N VAL A 178 -11.87 4.65 15.83
CA VAL A 178 -12.71 5.86 15.87
C VAL A 178 -11.97 7.08 15.34
N ASP A 179 -10.78 7.39 15.88
CA ASP A 179 -10.05 8.63 15.56
C ASP A 179 -9.32 8.53 14.21
N TYR A 180 -8.70 7.37 13.96
CA TYR A 180 -7.92 7.13 12.73
C TYR A 180 -8.71 6.41 11.64
N HIS A 181 -9.96 6.03 11.93
CA HIS A 181 -10.84 5.25 11.05
C HIS A 181 -10.18 3.99 10.45
N CYS A 182 -9.25 3.35 11.17
CA CYS A 182 -8.51 2.18 10.71
C CYS A 182 -9.43 0.96 10.54
N PHE A 183 -9.58 0.47 9.31
CA PHE A 183 -10.47 -0.66 8.99
C PHE A 183 -10.08 -1.95 9.73
N ALA A 184 -8.79 -2.21 9.92
CA ALA A 184 -8.33 -3.35 10.71
C ALA A 184 -8.82 -3.23 12.16
N ALA A 185 -8.69 -2.05 12.78
CA ALA A 185 -9.15 -1.85 14.15
C ALA A 185 -10.67 -1.97 14.26
N LYS A 186 -11.42 -1.45 13.28
CA LYS A 186 -12.88 -1.61 13.20
C LYS A 186 -13.29 -3.10 13.13
N ASN A 187 -12.55 -3.91 12.40
CA ASN A 187 -12.81 -5.35 12.24
C ASN A 187 -12.75 -6.13 13.56
N LEU A 188 -11.90 -5.73 14.50
CA LEU A 188 -11.92 -6.28 15.86
C LEU A 188 -13.27 -6.04 16.55
N PHE A 189 -13.79 -4.81 16.49
CA PHE A 189 -15.06 -4.46 17.13
C PHE A 189 -16.27 -5.05 16.42
N PHE A 190 -16.21 -5.19 15.09
CA PHE A 190 -17.21 -5.92 14.29
C PHE A 190 -17.07 -7.44 14.39
N ARG A 191 -16.03 -7.96 15.06
CA ARG A 191 -15.70 -9.40 15.20
C ARG A 191 -15.69 -10.14 13.86
N ARG A 192 -14.91 -9.64 12.90
CA ARG A 192 -14.76 -10.25 11.57
C ARG A 192 -13.36 -10.03 11.00
N TRP A 193 -12.89 -10.95 10.15
CA TRP A 193 -11.70 -10.77 9.32
C TRP A 193 -10.42 -10.44 10.11
N GLU A 194 -9.59 -9.51 9.62
CA GLU A 194 -8.30 -9.16 10.19
C GLU A 194 -8.40 -8.17 11.36
N ALA A 195 -7.92 -8.60 12.53
CA ALA A 195 -7.73 -7.77 13.72
C ALA A 195 -6.24 -7.39 13.93
N PRO A 196 -5.93 -6.11 14.19
CA PRO A 196 -4.57 -5.63 14.41
C PRO A 196 -4.09 -5.87 15.85
N ILE A 197 -2.80 -6.20 16.00
CA ILE A 197 -2.11 -6.29 17.30
C ILE A 197 -0.90 -5.33 17.31
N PRO A 198 -1.08 -4.04 17.65
CA PRO A 198 0.04 -3.13 17.85
C PRO A 198 0.82 -3.51 19.12
N THR A 199 2.15 -3.63 19.01
CA THR A 199 3.00 -4.09 20.11
C THR A 199 4.22 -3.23 20.37
N SER A 200 4.68 -2.46 19.38
CA SER A 200 6.00 -1.84 19.46
C SER A 200 5.97 -0.31 19.47
N PRO A 201 6.46 0.36 20.53
CA PRO A 201 6.68 1.82 20.51
C PRO A 201 7.87 2.23 19.64
N VAL A 202 8.76 1.29 19.28
CA VAL A 202 10.08 1.56 18.69
C VAL A 202 10.27 0.86 17.35
N CYS A 203 11.15 1.40 16.51
CA CYS A 203 11.50 0.84 15.21
C CYS A 203 13.01 1.03 14.99
N ASN A 204 13.64 0.09 14.29
CA ASN A 204 15.05 0.17 13.90
C ASN A 204 15.24 0.65 12.45
N SER A 205 14.19 1.16 11.79
CA SER A 205 14.27 1.82 10.48
C SER A 205 13.90 3.31 10.62
N ARG A 206 14.50 4.15 9.78
CA ARG A 206 14.18 5.59 9.69
C ARG A 206 13.63 5.93 8.30
N CYS A 207 12.56 5.23 7.94
CA CYS A 207 11.98 5.30 6.60
C CYS A 207 11.66 6.74 6.19
N LEU A 208 11.96 7.11 4.94
CA LEU A 208 11.64 8.43 4.38
C LEU A 208 10.14 8.77 4.51
N GLY A 209 9.27 7.80 4.24
CA GLY A 209 7.81 7.95 4.33
C GLY A 209 7.20 7.18 5.49
N CYS A 210 7.81 7.18 6.69
CA CYS A 210 7.25 6.51 7.86
C CYS A 210 5.87 7.09 8.20
N ILE A 211 4.83 6.26 8.28
CA ILE A 211 3.45 6.71 8.55
C ILE A 211 3.12 6.86 10.03
N SER A 212 3.96 6.32 10.92
CA SER A 212 3.77 6.32 12.37
C SER A 212 4.69 7.27 13.12
N LEU A 213 5.69 7.84 12.44
CA LEU A 213 6.62 8.80 13.03
C LEU A 213 7.22 9.69 11.94
N GLN A 214 6.78 10.94 11.90
CA GLN A 214 7.37 12.00 11.08
C GLN A 214 7.72 13.21 11.95
N PRO A 215 8.70 14.03 11.55
CA PRO A 215 8.90 15.35 12.16
C PRO A 215 7.61 16.19 12.05
N SER A 216 7.25 16.87 13.13
CA SER A 216 6.02 17.67 13.25
C SER A 216 5.86 18.76 12.18
N ASP A 217 6.97 19.28 11.66
CA ASP A 217 6.98 20.56 10.94
C ASP A 217 6.77 20.44 9.43
N CYS A 218 6.78 19.22 8.87
CA CYS A 218 6.70 19.01 7.42
C CYS A 218 5.43 18.25 7.00
N CYS A 219 5.12 17.14 7.68
CA CYS A 219 3.96 16.29 7.45
C CYS A 219 3.73 15.41 8.69
N PRO A 220 2.70 15.65 9.53
CA PRO A 220 2.45 14.81 10.69
C PRO A 220 2.18 13.36 10.27
N SER A 221 2.58 12.40 11.11
CA SER A 221 2.25 10.99 10.91
C SER A 221 0.74 10.78 10.96
N ASN A 222 0.21 9.94 10.07
CA ASN A 222 -1.22 9.62 10.01
C ASN A 222 -1.72 8.88 11.26
N HIS A 223 -0.81 8.23 11.99
CA HIS A 223 -1.10 7.50 13.23
C HIS A 223 -0.04 7.79 14.28
N GLU A 224 -0.44 7.82 15.55
CA GLU A 224 0.49 7.84 16.67
C GLU A 224 0.92 6.42 17.02
N ARG A 225 2.19 6.26 17.46
CA ARG A 225 2.67 4.97 17.95
C ARG A 225 2.05 4.65 19.30
N ILE A 226 1.68 3.38 19.49
CA ILE A 226 1.37 2.83 20.80
C ILE A 226 2.51 3.17 21.79
N PRO A 227 2.22 3.77 22.97
CA PRO A 227 3.27 4.26 23.87
C PRO A 227 3.82 3.19 24.83
N PHE A 228 3.33 1.94 24.73
CA PHE A 228 3.69 0.84 25.62
C PHE A 228 3.83 -0.47 24.84
N VAL A 229 4.41 -1.47 25.50
CA VAL A 229 4.41 -2.86 25.03
C VAL A 229 3.31 -3.62 25.78
N PRO A 230 2.28 -4.15 25.10
CA PRO A 230 1.25 -4.96 25.76
C PRO A 230 1.84 -6.26 26.29
N THR A 231 1.28 -6.81 27.38
CA THR A 231 1.70 -8.13 27.86
C THR A 231 1.14 -9.24 26.95
N PRO A 232 1.74 -10.45 26.95
CA PRO A 232 1.17 -11.60 26.26
C PRO A 232 -0.28 -11.88 26.65
N GLU A 233 -0.62 -11.69 27.93
CA GLU A 233 -1.97 -11.90 28.47
C GLU A 233 -2.95 -10.87 27.91
N GLU A 234 -2.59 -9.59 27.84
CA GLU A 234 -3.44 -8.55 27.22
C GLU A 234 -3.73 -8.87 25.74
N ILE A 235 -2.74 -9.38 25.01
CA ILE A 235 -2.92 -9.79 23.61
C ILE A 235 -3.87 -10.99 23.53
N VAL A 236 -3.60 -12.04 24.31
CA VAL A 236 -4.36 -13.30 24.25
C VAL A 236 -5.80 -13.09 24.68
N GLU A 237 -6.03 -12.32 25.75
CA GLU A 237 -7.37 -12.00 26.26
C GLU A 237 -8.25 -11.37 25.18
N LEU A 238 -7.68 -10.48 24.35
CA LEU A 238 -8.43 -9.77 23.32
C LEU A 238 -8.56 -10.57 22.01
N MET A 239 -7.51 -11.29 21.62
CA MET A 239 -7.39 -11.93 20.31
C MET A 239 -7.92 -13.35 20.26
N LEU A 240 -7.90 -14.09 21.37
CA LEU A 240 -8.42 -15.46 21.40
C LEU A 240 -9.91 -15.52 21.03
N PRO A 241 -10.81 -14.71 21.63
CA PRO A 241 -12.22 -14.72 21.23
C PRO A 241 -12.42 -14.33 19.76
N HIS A 242 -11.59 -13.41 19.24
CA HIS A 242 -11.65 -13.03 17.82
C HIS A 242 -11.31 -14.21 16.91
N LEU A 243 -10.23 -14.95 17.20
CA LEU A 243 -9.88 -16.16 16.45
C LEU A 243 -10.98 -17.22 16.50
N GLU A 244 -11.68 -17.35 17.62
CA GLU A 244 -12.72 -18.38 17.82
C GLU A 244 -14.07 -18.01 17.23
N GLU A 245 -14.42 -16.73 17.13
CA GLU A 245 -15.77 -16.27 16.77
C GLU A 245 -15.84 -15.61 15.38
N ALA A 246 -14.80 -14.89 14.94
CA ALA A 246 -14.88 -14.11 13.71
C ALA A 246 -14.88 -14.99 12.44
N PRO A 247 -15.62 -14.64 11.38
CA PRO A 247 -15.46 -15.27 10.07
C PRO A 247 -14.08 -14.92 9.49
N GLU A 248 -13.44 -15.91 8.85
CA GLU A 248 -12.11 -15.79 8.22
C GLU A 248 -11.08 -15.05 9.12
N PRO A 249 -10.88 -15.51 10.36
CA PRO A 249 -10.20 -14.70 11.36
C PRO A 249 -8.69 -14.66 11.09
N ILE A 250 -8.17 -13.44 11.02
CA ILE A 250 -6.73 -13.17 11.00
C ILE A 250 -6.43 -12.26 12.19
N VAL A 251 -5.36 -12.54 12.91
CA VAL A 251 -4.78 -11.59 13.87
C VAL A 251 -3.37 -11.24 13.41
N SER A 252 -3.07 -9.95 13.32
CA SER A 252 -1.87 -9.46 12.64
C SER A 252 -1.06 -8.50 13.50
N TYR A 253 0.16 -8.90 13.83
CA TYR A 253 1.18 -8.00 14.38
C TYR A 253 1.73 -7.07 13.28
N GLY A 254 2.17 -5.87 13.64
CA GLY A 254 2.83 -4.93 12.73
C GLY A 254 1.85 -4.07 11.94
N GLN A 255 1.40 -2.99 12.57
CA GLN A 255 0.32 -2.13 12.10
C GLN A 255 0.76 -0.67 11.93
N GLY A 256 -0.11 0.14 11.31
CA GLY A 256 0.21 1.54 11.02
C GLY A 256 0.43 2.44 12.26
N CYS A 257 -0.06 2.02 13.42
CA CYS A 257 0.03 2.73 14.70
C CYS A 257 1.14 2.20 15.64
N GLU A 258 2.18 1.57 15.09
CA GLU A 258 3.33 1.12 15.87
C GLU A 258 4.66 1.37 15.13
N GLY A 259 5.77 1.06 15.80
CA GLY A 259 7.09 0.93 15.20
C GLY A 259 7.22 -0.39 14.43
N ASP A 260 8.28 -1.16 14.67
CA ASP A 260 8.38 -2.53 14.12
C ASP A 260 8.18 -3.57 15.24
N PRO A 261 7.24 -4.51 15.10
CA PRO A 261 6.96 -5.52 16.12
C PRO A 261 8.11 -6.51 16.32
N ILE A 262 9.08 -6.59 15.40
CA ILE A 262 10.27 -7.44 15.59
C ILE A 262 11.12 -7.00 16.79
N MET A 263 11.00 -5.73 17.18
CA MET A 263 11.65 -5.20 18.39
C MET A 263 11.05 -5.79 19.67
N GLN A 264 9.86 -6.38 19.60
CA GLN A 264 9.14 -7.01 20.72
C GLN A 264 8.95 -8.51 20.48
N ALA A 265 9.85 -9.15 19.74
CA ALA A 265 9.71 -10.54 19.30
C ALA A 265 9.49 -11.55 20.44
N ASP A 266 10.08 -11.34 21.62
CA ASP A 266 9.89 -12.24 22.76
C ASP A 266 8.44 -12.21 23.30
N THR A 267 7.86 -11.01 23.41
CA THR A 267 6.44 -10.82 23.78
C THR A 267 5.53 -11.41 22.71
N VAL A 268 5.80 -11.11 21.44
CA VAL A 268 5.00 -11.62 20.30
C VAL A 268 5.05 -13.15 20.26
N ALA A 269 6.24 -13.75 20.41
CA ALA A 269 6.41 -15.21 20.43
C ALA A 269 5.64 -15.86 21.59
N THR A 270 5.71 -15.26 22.79
CA THR A 270 4.99 -15.78 23.96
C THR A 270 3.47 -15.72 23.76
N ALA A 271 2.94 -14.58 23.31
CA ALA A 271 1.53 -14.42 23.00
C ALA A 271 1.07 -15.40 21.91
N THR A 272 1.90 -15.60 20.88
CA THR A 272 1.59 -16.50 19.76
C THR A 272 1.48 -17.95 20.24
N ARG A 273 2.43 -18.44 21.05
CA ARG A 273 2.33 -19.79 21.62
C ARG A 273 1.04 -19.97 22.41
N MET A 274 0.71 -19.01 23.28
CA MET A 274 -0.53 -19.04 24.06
C MET A 274 -1.79 -19.04 23.18
N LEU A 275 -1.79 -18.27 22.08
CA LEU A 275 -2.89 -18.28 21.10
C LEU A 275 -2.99 -19.64 20.40
N LYS A 276 -1.87 -20.19 19.92
CA LYS A 276 -1.85 -21.48 19.19
C LYS A 276 -2.17 -22.68 20.07
N GLU A 277 -1.88 -22.61 21.37
CA GLU A 277 -2.25 -23.64 22.35
C GLU A 277 -3.77 -23.68 22.62
N ARG A 278 -4.45 -22.53 22.52
CA ARG A 278 -5.86 -22.38 22.93
C ARG A 278 -6.83 -22.30 21.76
N ALA A 279 -6.45 -21.62 20.68
CA ALA A 279 -7.29 -21.44 19.51
C ALA A 279 -7.24 -22.65 18.58
N SER A 280 -8.40 -23.15 18.17
CA SER A 280 -8.51 -24.26 17.21
C SER A 280 -8.49 -23.82 15.75
N ARG A 281 -8.62 -22.52 15.46
CA ARG A 281 -8.75 -21.96 14.11
C ARG A 281 -8.12 -20.57 13.97
N GLY A 282 -8.09 -20.09 12.73
CA GLY A 282 -7.63 -18.75 12.38
C GLY A 282 -6.14 -18.64 12.06
N THR A 283 -5.75 -17.46 11.60
CA THR A 283 -4.40 -17.19 11.08
C THR A 283 -3.69 -16.17 11.93
N VAL A 284 -2.49 -16.49 12.41
CA VAL A 284 -1.59 -15.52 13.05
C VAL A 284 -0.58 -15.05 12.02
N ASN A 285 -0.64 -13.77 11.68
CA ASN A 285 0.23 -13.13 10.70
C ASN A 285 1.17 -12.12 11.38
N PHE A 286 2.39 -11.99 10.83
CA PHE A 286 3.41 -11.08 11.34
C PHE A 286 3.93 -10.16 10.24
N ASN A 287 3.70 -8.85 10.38
CA ASN A 287 4.22 -7.84 9.46
C ASN A 287 5.48 -7.19 10.05
N SER A 288 6.57 -7.09 9.30
CA SER A 288 7.81 -6.47 9.75
C SER A 288 8.67 -5.95 8.59
N ASN A 289 9.70 -5.18 8.90
CA ASN A 289 10.83 -4.89 8.03
C ASN A 289 11.79 -6.09 7.86
N GLY A 290 11.65 -7.16 8.67
CA GLY A 290 12.48 -8.37 8.57
C GLY A 290 13.94 -8.18 9.00
N SER A 291 14.23 -7.15 9.78
CA SER A 291 15.61 -6.73 10.09
C SER A 291 16.44 -7.69 10.94
N ILE A 292 15.83 -8.69 11.62
CA ILE A 292 16.53 -9.54 12.60
C ILE A 292 16.19 -11.02 12.36
N PRO A 293 16.99 -11.76 11.56
CA PRO A 293 16.73 -13.16 11.20
C PRO A 293 16.51 -14.11 12.38
N ASP A 294 17.27 -13.95 13.46
CA ASP A 294 17.13 -14.81 14.64
C ASP A 294 15.79 -14.62 15.34
N ARG A 295 15.24 -13.40 15.32
CA ARG A 295 13.90 -13.12 15.83
C ARG A 295 12.82 -13.66 14.91
N ILE A 296 13.05 -13.66 13.60
CA ILE A 296 12.15 -14.34 12.65
C ILE A 296 12.11 -15.84 12.92
N ARG A 297 13.25 -16.48 13.15
CA ARG A 297 13.31 -17.90 13.51
C ARG A 297 12.52 -18.21 14.78
N LEU A 298 12.72 -17.39 15.83
CA LEU A 298 11.95 -17.50 17.08
C LEU A 298 10.44 -17.42 16.85
N LEU A 299 9.98 -16.52 15.98
CA LEU A 299 8.57 -16.33 15.67
C LEU A 299 8.00 -17.46 14.81
N CYS A 300 8.78 -18.00 13.87
CA CYS A 300 8.40 -19.22 13.16
C CYS A 300 8.20 -20.38 14.14
N ASP A 301 9.16 -20.59 15.05
CA ASP A 301 9.10 -21.66 16.05
C ASP A 301 7.98 -21.44 17.09
N ALA A 302 7.48 -20.21 17.25
CA ALA A 302 6.32 -19.90 18.08
C ALA A 302 4.97 -20.27 17.45
N GLY A 303 4.94 -20.60 16.15
CA GLY A 303 3.72 -21.05 15.46
C GLY A 303 3.02 -19.98 14.60
N MET A 304 3.75 -18.98 14.12
CA MET A 304 3.25 -18.05 13.09
C MET A 304 2.81 -18.80 11.82
N ASP A 305 1.68 -18.41 11.24
CA ASP A 305 1.16 -19.04 10.02
C ASP A 305 1.68 -18.35 8.75
N SER A 306 1.88 -17.03 8.81
CA SER A 306 2.36 -16.23 7.69
C SER A 306 3.17 -15.02 8.13
N MET A 307 4.04 -14.53 7.22
CA MET A 307 4.86 -13.36 7.47
C MET A 307 4.91 -12.43 6.26
N ARG A 308 4.84 -11.13 6.53
CA ARG A 308 4.93 -10.07 5.53
C ARG A 308 6.14 -9.18 5.78
N PHE A 309 7.03 -9.10 4.79
CA PHE A 309 8.24 -8.29 4.84
C PHE A 309 8.09 -7.05 3.96
N SER A 310 8.27 -5.86 4.52
CA SER A 310 8.10 -4.60 3.78
C SER A 310 9.41 -4.11 3.17
N MET A 311 9.37 -3.75 1.89
CA MET A 311 10.49 -3.13 1.17
C MET A 311 10.00 -2.25 0.02
N ASN A 312 10.74 -1.17 -0.28
CA ASN A 312 10.47 -0.31 -1.44
C ASN A 312 11.22 -0.75 -2.69
N SER A 313 12.29 -1.53 -2.49
CA SER A 313 13.15 -2.07 -3.55
C SER A 313 13.86 -3.31 -3.02
N VAL A 314 14.13 -4.26 -3.91
CA VAL A 314 14.99 -5.42 -3.67
C VAL A 314 16.46 -5.14 -4.05
N GLN A 315 16.76 -3.95 -4.58
CA GLN A 315 18.12 -3.45 -4.72
C GLN A 315 18.56 -2.79 -3.41
N GLU A 316 19.65 -3.29 -2.83
CA GLU A 316 20.14 -2.85 -1.52
C GLU A 316 20.37 -1.33 -1.44
N GLU A 317 20.89 -0.71 -2.49
CA GLU A 317 21.14 0.73 -2.51
C GLU A 317 19.84 1.55 -2.37
N LEU A 318 18.82 1.22 -3.16
CA LEU A 318 17.52 1.89 -3.12
C LEU A 318 16.76 1.58 -1.82
N TYR A 319 16.87 0.35 -1.33
CA TYR A 319 16.37 -0.04 -0.01
C TYR A 319 16.98 0.83 1.09
N ASN A 320 18.31 0.96 1.11
CA ASN A 320 19.04 1.73 2.13
C ASN A 320 18.71 3.23 2.08
N ARG A 321 18.53 3.80 0.87
CA ARG A 321 18.11 5.20 0.69
C ARG A 321 16.75 5.48 1.34
N TYR A 322 15.80 4.55 1.23
CA TYR A 322 14.46 4.70 1.79
C TYR A 322 14.36 4.27 3.26
N TYR A 323 14.67 3.01 3.59
CA TYR A 323 14.49 2.43 4.94
C TYR A 323 15.47 2.99 5.97
N ARG A 324 16.65 3.43 5.52
CA ARG A 324 17.74 3.95 6.38
C ARG A 324 17.97 3.06 7.61
N PRO A 325 18.41 1.81 7.41
CA PRO A 325 18.55 0.81 8.48
C PRO A 325 19.39 1.31 9.66
N LYS A 326 19.02 0.88 10.87
CA LYS A 326 19.80 1.10 12.11
C LYS A 326 20.10 -0.25 12.75
N GLY A 327 21.35 -0.70 12.61
CA GLY A 327 21.81 -1.94 13.22
C GLY A 327 21.44 -3.22 12.46
N TYR A 328 21.09 -3.12 11.17
CA TYR A 328 20.87 -4.26 10.27
C TYR A 328 21.19 -3.88 8.82
N ARG A 329 21.31 -4.86 7.94
CA ARG A 329 21.61 -4.73 6.50
C ARG A 329 20.51 -5.35 5.66
N PHE A 330 20.48 -5.04 4.36
CA PHE A 330 19.49 -5.64 3.46
C PHE A 330 19.64 -7.17 3.36
N ALA A 331 20.86 -7.69 3.43
CA ALA A 331 21.11 -9.13 3.48
C ALA A 331 20.38 -9.84 4.64
N ASP A 332 20.23 -9.17 5.78
CA ASP A 332 19.50 -9.72 6.93
C ASP A 332 18.00 -9.82 6.63
N VAL A 333 17.45 -8.87 5.87
CA VAL A 333 16.05 -8.91 5.41
C VAL A 333 15.82 -10.08 4.44
N VAL A 334 16.74 -10.29 3.49
CA VAL A 334 16.68 -11.42 2.56
C VAL A 334 16.74 -12.76 3.31
N GLU A 335 17.61 -12.85 4.32
CA GLU A 335 17.74 -14.07 5.15
C GLU A 335 16.50 -14.32 6.00
N SER A 336 15.84 -13.28 6.51
CA SER A 336 14.55 -13.38 7.18
C SER A 336 13.47 -13.99 6.29
N VAL A 337 13.36 -13.54 5.04
CA VAL A 337 12.40 -14.09 4.06
C VAL A 337 12.70 -15.58 3.82
N ARG A 338 13.97 -15.92 3.57
CA ARG A 338 14.40 -17.31 3.35
C ARG A 338 14.16 -18.19 4.57
N THR A 339 14.42 -17.68 5.77
CA THR A 339 14.18 -18.40 7.03
C THR A 339 12.70 -18.71 7.20
N ALA A 340 11.82 -17.72 7.02
CA ALA A 340 10.38 -17.92 7.11
C ALA A 340 9.88 -18.94 6.07
N LYS A 341 10.35 -18.81 4.82
CA LYS A 341 9.97 -19.75 3.75
C LYS A 341 10.49 -21.16 4.00
N GLY A 342 11.74 -21.31 4.44
CA GLY A 342 12.36 -22.59 4.77
C GLY A 342 11.71 -23.30 5.96
N LYS A 343 11.05 -22.54 6.84
CA LYS A 343 10.20 -23.07 7.92
C LYS A 343 8.77 -23.41 7.49
N GLY A 344 8.44 -23.21 6.21
CA GLY A 344 7.15 -23.60 5.62
C GLY A 344 6.03 -22.56 5.77
N LEU A 345 6.33 -21.33 6.22
CA LEU A 345 5.31 -20.29 6.34
C LEU A 345 4.91 -19.73 4.97
N PHE A 346 3.70 -19.18 4.89
CA PHE A 346 3.29 -18.36 3.75
C PHE A 346 3.97 -16.99 3.84
N THR A 347 4.75 -16.64 2.81
CA THR A 347 5.58 -15.45 2.82
C THR A 347 5.09 -14.41 1.82
N MET A 348 4.99 -13.17 2.29
CA MET A 348 4.51 -12.03 1.51
C MET A 348 5.57 -10.94 1.49
N ILE A 349 5.82 -10.33 0.33
CA ILE A 349 6.54 -9.04 0.26
C ILE A 349 5.51 -7.93 0.17
N ASN A 350 5.48 -7.05 1.17
CA ASN A 350 4.81 -5.77 1.07
C ASN A 350 5.68 -4.82 0.24
N TYR A 351 5.46 -4.84 -1.07
CA TYR A 351 6.30 -4.13 -2.01
C TYR A 351 5.72 -2.74 -2.28
N LEU A 352 6.44 -1.71 -1.83
CA LEU A 352 5.99 -0.32 -1.88
C LEU A 352 6.26 0.25 -3.28
N VAL A 353 5.29 0.13 -4.18
CA VAL A 353 5.49 0.36 -5.60
C VAL A 353 5.51 1.85 -5.97
N SER A 354 6.39 2.22 -6.90
CA SER A 354 6.47 3.53 -7.51
C SER A 354 6.85 3.41 -8.99
N PRO A 355 5.95 3.80 -9.92
CA PRO A 355 6.24 3.80 -11.36
C PRO A 355 7.53 4.58 -11.68
N GLY A 356 8.38 3.98 -12.51
CA GLY A 356 9.74 4.41 -12.88
C GLY A 356 10.85 3.89 -11.97
N VAL A 357 10.53 3.42 -10.77
CA VAL A 357 11.50 2.79 -9.85
C VAL A 357 11.30 1.29 -9.85
N THR A 358 10.08 0.87 -9.51
CA THR A 358 9.70 -0.54 -9.32
C THR A 358 9.73 -1.34 -10.62
N ASP A 359 9.42 -0.69 -11.74
CA ASP A 359 9.47 -1.25 -13.09
C ASP A 359 10.72 -0.79 -13.86
N SER A 360 11.75 -0.27 -13.19
CA SER A 360 13.03 -0.03 -13.85
C SER A 360 13.66 -1.38 -14.28
N PRO A 361 14.37 -1.46 -15.42
CA PRO A 361 14.98 -2.72 -15.86
C PRO A 361 15.85 -3.38 -14.79
N ALA A 362 16.66 -2.60 -14.06
CA ALA A 362 17.51 -3.12 -12.99
C ALA A 362 16.70 -3.71 -11.83
N GLU A 363 15.60 -3.06 -11.44
CA GLU A 363 14.74 -3.56 -10.37
C GLU A 363 13.99 -4.81 -10.78
N VAL A 364 13.51 -4.88 -12.04
CA VAL A 364 12.83 -6.06 -12.59
C VAL A 364 13.75 -7.28 -12.52
N GLU A 365 14.98 -7.17 -13.01
CA GLU A 365 15.95 -8.28 -12.95
C GLU A 365 16.27 -8.68 -11.51
N ALA A 366 16.47 -7.69 -10.63
CA ALA A 366 16.71 -7.94 -9.21
C ALA A 366 15.53 -8.63 -8.52
N LEU A 367 14.29 -8.27 -8.90
CA LEU A 367 13.07 -8.87 -8.35
C LEU A 367 12.91 -10.33 -8.80
N LEU A 368 13.18 -10.62 -10.07
CA LEU A 368 13.14 -11.99 -10.59
C LEU A 368 14.15 -12.89 -9.83
N ALA A 369 15.38 -12.42 -9.66
CA ALA A 369 16.41 -13.12 -8.90
C ALA A 369 16.05 -13.25 -7.41
N PHE A 370 15.41 -12.23 -6.83
CA PHE A 370 14.93 -12.27 -5.44
C PHE A 370 13.85 -13.34 -5.25
N ILE A 371 12.86 -13.42 -6.16
CA ILE A 371 11.79 -14.42 -6.11
C ILE A 371 12.38 -15.82 -6.23
N GLU A 372 13.26 -16.05 -7.20
CA GLU A 372 13.95 -17.34 -7.37
C GLU A 372 14.73 -17.73 -6.11
N LYS A 373 15.50 -16.80 -5.55
CA LYS A 373 16.35 -17.04 -4.38
C LYS A 373 15.56 -17.29 -3.09
N THR A 374 14.42 -16.64 -2.92
CA THR A 374 13.66 -16.67 -1.66
C THR A 374 12.50 -17.65 -1.68
N GLY A 375 11.95 -17.95 -2.85
CA GLY A 375 10.74 -18.76 -3.00
C GLY A 375 9.50 -18.10 -2.40
N VAL A 376 9.47 -16.76 -2.33
CA VAL A 376 8.34 -16.02 -1.75
C VAL A 376 7.03 -16.30 -2.47
N ASP A 377 5.92 -16.31 -1.73
CA ASP A 377 4.62 -16.78 -2.25
C ASP A 377 3.80 -15.68 -2.90
N MET A 378 3.94 -14.45 -2.41
CA MET A 378 3.07 -13.35 -2.80
C MET A 378 3.77 -12.00 -2.77
N LEU A 379 3.53 -11.19 -3.80
CA LEU A 379 3.87 -9.77 -3.82
C LEU A 379 2.60 -8.96 -3.54
N GLN A 380 2.54 -8.32 -2.37
CA GLN A 380 1.53 -7.32 -2.06
C GLN A 380 1.94 -5.99 -2.69
N MET A 381 1.33 -5.64 -3.82
CA MET A 381 1.67 -4.46 -4.62
C MET A 381 1.01 -3.21 -4.01
N ARG A 382 1.57 -2.72 -2.91
CA ARG A 382 1.05 -1.54 -2.20
C ARG A 382 1.57 -0.27 -2.84
N ASN A 383 0.67 0.65 -3.18
CA ASN A 383 1.07 1.96 -3.68
C ASN A 383 1.86 2.70 -2.59
N LEU A 384 3.09 3.12 -2.91
CA LEU A 384 3.89 3.89 -1.98
C LEU A 384 3.25 5.26 -1.75
N SER A 385 2.88 5.52 -0.50
CA SER A 385 2.32 6.79 -0.07
C SER A 385 3.43 7.77 0.30
N ILE A 386 3.84 8.60 -0.65
CA ILE A 386 4.89 9.61 -0.50
C ILE A 386 4.77 10.62 -1.64
N ASP A 387 5.28 11.83 -1.42
CA ASP A 387 5.50 12.82 -2.47
C ASP A 387 6.37 12.23 -3.61
N PRO A 388 5.83 12.10 -4.84
CA PRO A 388 6.54 11.41 -5.93
C PRO A 388 7.84 12.10 -6.34
N ALA A 389 7.86 13.44 -6.36
CA ALA A 389 9.06 14.20 -6.72
C ALA A 389 10.18 13.99 -5.71
N PHE A 390 9.82 14.06 -4.42
CA PHE A 390 10.76 13.80 -3.33
C PHE A 390 11.29 12.36 -3.36
N TYR A 391 10.43 11.37 -3.58
CA TYR A 391 10.88 9.98 -3.65
C TYR A 391 11.81 9.74 -4.84
N ASN A 392 11.44 10.23 -6.03
CA ASN A 392 12.25 10.07 -7.23
C ASN A 392 13.63 10.74 -7.08
N GLU A 393 13.70 11.93 -6.49
CA GLU A 393 14.97 12.61 -6.17
C GLU A 393 15.82 11.74 -5.23
N ARG A 394 15.23 11.24 -4.14
CA ARG A 394 15.94 10.42 -3.15
C ARG A 394 16.37 9.07 -3.68
N MET A 395 15.64 8.51 -4.65
CA MET A 395 16.01 7.27 -5.33
C MET A 395 16.94 7.50 -6.51
N GLY A 396 17.23 8.74 -6.89
CA GLY A 396 18.12 9.05 -8.02
C GLY A 396 17.58 8.56 -9.36
N VAL A 397 16.26 8.66 -9.55
CA VAL A 397 15.58 8.12 -10.73
C VAL A 397 16.03 8.86 -11.99
N THR A 398 16.54 8.11 -12.96
CA THR A 398 16.90 8.61 -14.29
C THR A 398 16.13 7.80 -15.32
N GLY A 399 15.29 8.48 -16.10
CA GLY A 399 14.44 7.86 -17.12
C GLY A 399 13.12 7.28 -16.60
N LYS A 400 12.54 6.39 -17.42
CA LYS A 400 11.28 5.68 -17.18
C LYS A 400 11.48 4.17 -17.06
N GLY A 401 10.53 3.52 -16.39
CA GLY A 401 10.45 2.07 -16.30
C GLY A 401 9.88 1.41 -17.56
N ILE A 402 9.86 0.08 -17.58
CA ILE A 402 9.33 -0.73 -18.69
C ILE A 402 7.79 -0.69 -18.77
N GLY A 403 7.12 -0.19 -17.74
CA GLY A 403 5.68 -0.25 -17.54
C GLY A 403 5.35 -1.21 -16.39
N MET A 404 4.61 -0.72 -15.39
CA MET A 404 4.20 -1.51 -14.23
C MET A 404 3.34 -2.73 -14.59
N TYR A 405 2.49 -2.62 -15.63
CA TYR A 405 1.73 -3.78 -16.12
C TYR A 405 2.65 -4.87 -16.68
N ARG A 406 3.65 -4.47 -17.48
CA ARG A 406 4.65 -5.39 -18.05
C ARG A 406 5.54 -6.04 -16.98
N LEU A 407 5.84 -5.32 -15.90
CA LEU A 407 6.50 -5.90 -14.73
C LEU A 407 5.68 -7.10 -14.19
N LEU A 408 4.37 -6.92 -14.02
CA LEU A 408 3.49 -7.99 -13.54
C LEU A 408 3.40 -9.15 -14.55
N GLU A 409 3.37 -8.87 -15.86
CA GLU A 409 3.41 -9.92 -16.89
C GLU A 409 4.70 -10.74 -16.79
N ARG A 410 5.86 -10.08 -16.79
CA ARG A 410 7.17 -10.76 -16.73
C ARG A 410 7.34 -11.62 -15.49
N VAL A 411 6.96 -11.09 -14.33
CA VAL A 411 7.05 -11.84 -13.06
C VAL A 411 6.11 -13.05 -13.08
N LYS A 412 4.91 -12.93 -13.66
CA LYS A 412 3.94 -14.03 -13.76
C LYS A 412 4.34 -15.08 -14.79
N GLU A 413 4.95 -14.67 -15.90
CA GLU A 413 5.53 -15.55 -16.91
C GLU A 413 6.69 -16.37 -16.34
N ALA A 414 7.61 -15.72 -15.61
CA ALA A 414 8.75 -16.39 -15.00
C ALA A 414 8.37 -17.28 -13.81
N PHE A 415 7.41 -16.84 -13.00
CA PHE A 415 6.98 -17.54 -11.78
C PHE A 415 5.45 -17.66 -11.75
N PRO A 416 4.83 -18.61 -12.49
CA PRO A 416 3.37 -18.73 -12.54
C PRO A 416 2.70 -18.89 -11.16
N ARG A 417 3.42 -19.46 -10.19
CA ARG A 417 2.93 -19.65 -8.82
C ARG A 417 3.03 -18.39 -7.93
N ILE A 418 3.69 -17.32 -8.36
CA ILE A 418 3.70 -16.07 -7.59
C ILE A 418 2.30 -15.46 -7.58
N GLN A 419 1.83 -15.05 -6.41
CA GLN A 419 0.55 -14.36 -6.28
C GLN A 419 0.76 -12.85 -6.23
N TYR A 420 -0.18 -12.12 -6.82
CA TYR A 420 -0.33 -10.69 -6.54
C TYR A 420 -1.44 -10.48 -5.50
N GLY A 421 -1.34 -9.39 -4.77
CA GLY A 421 -2.46 -8.89 -4.00
C GLY A 421 -2.15 -7.63 -3.25
N TYR A 422 -2.95 -7.41 -2.21
CA TYR A 422 -2.92 -6.20 -1.41
C TYR A 422 -3.10 -6.58 0.06
N PHE A 423 -3.92 -7.57 0.39
CA PHE A 423 -4.25 -7.91 1.78
C PHE A 423 -3.62 -9.22 2.26
N ASN A 424 -3.62 -9.40 3.58
CA ASN A 424 -3.23 -10.66 4.20
C ASN A 424 -4.29 -11.73 3.95
N ARG A 425 -3.88 -12.99 3.94
CA ARG A 425 -4.74 -14.14 3.62
C ARG A 425 -4.92 -15.02 4.84
N THR A 426 -6.03 -15.73 4.88
CA THR A 426 -6.22 -16.82 5.84
C THR A 426 -5.48 -18.08 5.37
N ARG A 427 -5.19 -18.99 6.30
CA ARG A 427 -4.52 -20.26 6.02
C ARG A 427 -5.24 -21.09 4.95
N GLU A 428 -6.58 -21.06 4.99
CA GLU A 428 -7.45 -21.73 4.03
C GLU A 428 -7.33 -21.14 2.61
N ASN A 429 -6.87 -19.89 2.51
CA ASN A 429 -6.78 -19.13 1.26
C ASN A 429 -5.34 -18.72 0.91
N PHE A 430 -4.31 -19.39 1.47
CA PHE A 430 -2.92 -19.17 1.07
C PHE A 430 -2.66 -19.59 -0.37
N TYR A 431 -3.29 -20.67 -0.83
CA TYR A 431 -3.15 -21.17 -2.21
C TYR A 431 -4.53 -21.56 -2.77
N PRO A 432 -5.40 -20.58 -3.09
CA PRO A 432 -6.73 -20.86 -3.62
C PRO A 432 -6.64 -21.56 -4.98
N ALA A 433 -7.63 -22.40 -5.32
CA ALA A 433 -7.64 -23.10 -6.60
C ALA A 433 -7.48 -22.14 -7.80
N GLY A 434 -6.50 -22.42 -8.67
CA GLY A 434 -6.26 -21.64 -9.88
C GLY A 434 -5.47 -20.34 -9.69
N PHE A 435 -4.87 -20.11 -8.51
CA PHE A 435 -4.07 -18.91 -8.22
C PHE A 435 -2.92 -18.66 -9.21
N GLU A 436 -2.45 -19.71 -9.89
CA GLU A 436 -1.44 -19.61 -10.94
C GLU A 436 -1.90 -18.76 -12.13
N LYS A 437 -3.21 -18.64 -12.33
CA LYS A 437 -3.85 -17.80 -13.36
C LYS A 437 -4.73 -16.71 -12.73
N GLY A 438 -4.53 -16.40 -11.45
CA GLY A 438 -5.34 -15.44 -10.69
C GLY A 438 -5.12 -13.97 -11.06
N TRP A 439 -4.25 -13.68 -12.02
CA TRP A 439 -4.04 -12.35 -12.60
C TRP A 439 -3.75 -12.52 -14.11
N PRO A 440 -4.25 -11.64 -15.00
CA PRO A 440 -4.96 -10.38 -14.71
C PRO A 440 -6.37 -10.57 -14.13
N ILE A 441 -6.77 -9.66 -13.23
CA ILE A 441 -8.13 -9.59 -12.68
C ILE A 441 -8.93 -8.62 -13.55
N VAL A 442 -10.04 -9.08 -14.14
CA VAL A 442 -10.93 -8.22 -14.93
C VAL A 442 -11.62 -7.21 -14.01
N VAL A 443 -11.60 -5.93 -14.41
CA VAL A 443 -12.18 -4.79 -13.68
C VAL A 443 -13.47 -4.35 -14.33
#